data_AF-A0AA43D9M1-F1
#
_entry.id   AF-A0AA43D9M1-F1
#
_cell.length_a   1.000
_cell.length_b   1.000
_cell.length_c   1.000
_cell.angle_alpha   90.00
_cell.angle_beta   90.00
_cell.angle_gamma   90.00
#
_symmetry.space_group_name_H-M   'P 1'
#
loop_
_entity.id
_entity.type
_entity.pdbx_description
1 polymer ?
#
loop_
_entity_poly.entity_id
_entity_poly.type
_entity_poly.pdbx_seq_one_letter_code
_entity_poly.pdbx_strand_id
1 'polypeptide(L)'
;MLYVLGGTLPAGGEEWLKDLAAHTLEWWGILGLSVLTDFIFQFVSWSLYPALRDVNRDAMIAGTGFLVMFVALDLAVTWPNYAALITLSSKYAAAIGDTQRMALVAAANYAVEVLSSSLLAVYAILVPSLGILIIGLVMLKGAFSKVTAYLGVVTGVLGIISVAGPFFIAALGMTAILTSILTTVWVLFVGHKLLRLSQ
;
A
#
# COMPACT_ATOMS: atom_id res chain seq x y z
N MET A 1 -1.58 5.97 5.66
CA MET A 1 -1.39 7.44 5.72
C MET A 1 -0.25 7.86 4.78
N LEU A 2 -0.52 8.02 3.49
CA LEU A 2 0.50 8.37 2.47
C LEU A 2 0.18 9.68 1.72
N TYR A 3 -0.78 10.48 2.21
CA TYR A 3 -1.30 11.66 1.50
C TYR A 3 -1.04 13.00 2.21
N VAL A 4 0.00 13.11 3.05
CA VAL A 4 0.26 14.30 3.90
C VAL A 4 1.05 15.42 3.19
N LEU A 5 1.36 15.32 1.90
CA LEU A 5 2.15 16.37 1.22
C LEU A 5 1.34 17.51 0.57
N GLY A 6 0.02 17.59 0.74
CA GLY A 6 -0.78 18.64 0.08
C GLY A 6 -2.00 19.21 0.80
N GLY A 7 -2.43 18.66 1.95
CA GLY A 7 -3.61 19.16 2.66
C GLY A 7 -4.03 18.21 3.78
N THR A 8 -4.77 18.71 4.76
CA THR A 8 -5.53 17.84 5.67
C THR A 8 -6.45 16.97 4.81
N LEU A 9 -6.37 15.65 4.95
CA LEU A 9 -7.32 14.75 4.29
C LEU A 9 -8.75 15.22 4.62
N PRO A 10 -9.66 15.27 3.62
CA PRO A 10 -11.03 15.69 3.84
C PRO A 10 -11.66 14.89 5.00
N ALA A 11 -12.30 15.58 5.93
CA ALA A 11 -12.98 14.97 7.06
C ALA A 11 -14.42 14.60 6.66
N GLY A 12 -14.70 13.30 6.64
CA GLY A 12 -16.03 12.79 6.34
C GLY A 12 -16.37 12.73 4.84
N GLY A 13 -17.44 12.00 4.53
CA GLY A 13 -17.82 11.64 3.17
C GLY A 13 -18.13 12.83 2.28
N GLU A 14 -18.77 13.87 2.79
CA GLU A 14 -19.14 15.02 1.95
C GLU A 14 -17.93 15.79 1.43
N GLU A 15 -16.93 16.03 2.29
CA GLU A 15 -15.71 16.74 1.88
C GLU A 15 -14.90 15.90 0.89
N TRP A 16 -14.80 14.59 1.10
CA TRP A 16 -14.22 13.66 0.14
C TRP A 16 -14.92 13.70 -1.21
N LEU A 17 -16.26 13.70 -1.23
CA LEU A 17 -17.03 13.74 -2.48
C LEU A 17 -16.80 15.05 -3.24
N LYS A 18 -16.69 16.18 -2.54
CA LYS A 18 -16.39 17.49 -3.12
C LYS A 18 -14.98 17.53 -3.72
N ASP A 19 -13.98 17.06 -2.98
CA ASP A 19 -12.58 16.99 -3.44
C ASP A 19 -12.43 16.11 -4.69
N LEU A 20 -12.98 14.89 -4.61
CA LEU A 20 -12.95 13.94 -5.72
C LEU A 20 -13.68 14.46 -6.97
N ALA A 21 -14.68 15.32 -6.80
CA ALA A 21 -15.46 15.88 -7.92
C ALA A 21 -14.63 16.94 -8.66
N ALA A 22 -13.81 17.69 -7.93
CA ALA A 22 -12.88 18.66 -8.51
C ALA A 22 -11.70 17.98 -9.22
N HIS A 23 -11.28 16.81 -8.74
CA HIS A 23 -10.04 16.11 -9.15
C HIS A 23 -10.27 14.72 -9.76
N THR A 24 -11.44 14.48 -10.37
CA THR A 24 -11.87 13.13 -10.78
C THR A 24 -10.87 12.41 -11.71
N LEU A 25 -10.33 13.10 -12.72
CA LEU A 25 -9.38 12.49 -13.67
C LEU A 25 -8.06 12.11 -13.00
N GLU A 26 -7.58 12.95 -12.09
CA GLU A 26 -6.33 12.74 -11.35
C GLU A 26 -6.45 11.52 -10.43
N TRP A 27 -7.57 11.41 -9.72
CA TRP A 27 -7.86 10.26 -8.85
C TRP A 27 -8.02 8.95 -9.62
N TRP A 28 -8.64 8.97 -10.80
CA TRP A 28 -8.65 7.79 -11.68
C TRP A 28 -7.25 7.43 -12.18
N GLY A 29 -6.41 8.43 -12.48
CA GLY A 29 -5.01 8.22 -12.86
C GLY A 29 -4.18 7.59 -11.74
N ILE A 30 -4.33 8.09 -10.51
CA ILE A 30 -3.70 7.52 -9.31
C ILE A 30 -4.15 6.08 -9.12
N LEU A 31 -5.47 5.82 -9.13
CA LEU A 31 -6.02 4.48 -8.97
C LEU A 31 -5.48 3.51 -10.03
N GLY A 32 -5.50 3.91 -11.30
CA GLY A 32 -5.00 3.07 -12.40
C GLY A 32 -3.51 2.76 -12.26
N LEU A 33 -2.70 3.77 -11.92
CA LEU A 33 -1.26 3.59 -11.68
C LEU A 33 -1.02 2.67 -10.48
N SER A 34 -1.77 2.83 -9.40
CA SER A 34 -1.62 2.02 -8.20
C SER A 34 -1.96 0.55 -8.43
N VAL A 35 -3.07 0.28 -9.12
CA VAL A 35 -3.45 -1.09 -9.53
C VAL A 35 -2.37 -1.70 -10.44
N LEU A 36 -1.83 -0.92 -11.39
CA LEU A 36 -0.72 -1.38 -12.23
C LEU A 36 0.52 -1.71 -11.39
N THR A 37 0.89 -0.87 -10.42
CA THR A 37 2.03 -1.13 -9.55
C THR A 37 1.83 -2.36 -8.68
N ASP A 38 0.62 -2.66 -8.23
CA ASP A 38 0.32 -3.89 -7.48
C ASP A 38 0.58 -5.14 -8.31
N PHE A 39 0.18 -5.14 -9.59
CA PHE A 39 0.50 -6.23 -10.50
C PHE A 39 2.00 -6.37 -10.75
N ILE A 40 2.71 -5.25 -10.94
CA ILE A 40 4.17 -5.27 -11.10
C ILE A 40 4.85 -5.82 -9.84
N PHE A 41 4.41 -5.37 -8.66
CA PHE A 41 4.93 -5.83 -7.38
C PHE A 41 4.69 -7.33 -7.17
N GLN A 42 3.56 -7.85 -7.64
CA GLN A 42 3.25 -9.28 -7.63
C GLN A 42 4.25 -10.09 -8.47
N PHE A 43 4.62 -9.62 -9.67
CA PHE A 43 5.63 -10.28 -10.48
C PHE A 43 7.00 -10.27 -9.81
N VAL A 44 7.40 -9.14 -9.20
CA VAL A 44 8.65 -9.06 -8.43
C VAL A 44 8.67 -10.07 -7.27
N SER A 45 7.56 -10.16 -6.52
CA SER A 45 7.41 -11.10 -5.41
C SER A 45 7.55 -12.56 -5.85
N TRP A 46 6.94 -12.93 -6.99
CA TRP A 46 7.08 -14.27 -7.55
C TRP A 46 8.48 -14.56 -8.08
N SER A 47 9.16 -13.58 -8.68
CA SER A 47 10.54 -13.75 -9.15
C SER A 47 11.55 -13.90 -8.01
N LEU A 48 11.27 -13.33 -6.84
CA LEU A 48 12.12 -13.49 -5.65
C LEU A 48 12.14 -14.91 -5.11
N TYR A 49 11.02 -15.63 -5.19
CA TYR A 49 10.91 -17.00 -4.67
C TYR A 49 11.96 -17.96 -5.26
N PRO A 50 12.05 -18.19 -6.58
CA PRO A 50 13.06 -19.09 -7.14
C PRO A 50 14.48 -18.59 -6.92
N ALA A 51 14.71 -17.28 -6.78
CA ALA A 51 16.04 -16.70 -6.57
C ALA A 51 16.60 -16.94 -5.15
N LEU A 52 15.73 -17.22 -4.17
CA LEU A 52 16.11 -17.32 -2.75
C LEU A 52 15.65 -18.60 -2.06
N ARG A 53 14.81 -19.43 -2.70
CA ARG A 53 14.25 -20.66 -2.10
C ARG A 53 15.32 -21.65 -1.62
N ASP A 54 16.49 -21.68 -2.28
CA ASP A 54 17.57 -22.61 -1.93
C ASP A 54 18.31 -22.17 -0.66
N VAL A 55 18.14 -20.91 -0.23
CA VAL A 55 18.70 -20.38 1.03
C VAL A 55 17.80 -20.76 2.22
N ASN A 56 16.50 -20.50 2.10
CA ASN A 56 15.50 -20.91 3.08
C ASN A 56 14.10 -20.94 2.43
N ARG A 57 13.63 -22.13 2.10
CA ARG A 57 12.36 -22.32 1.39
C ARG A 57 11.16 -21.83 2.21
N ASP A 58 11.08 -22.20 3.48
CA ASP A 58 9.92 -21.89 4.32
C ASP A 58 9.78 -20.39 4.57
N ALA A 59 10.90 -19.71 4.82
CA ALA A 59 10.93 -18.26 4.94
C ALA A 59 10.51 -17.57 3.63
N MET A 60 10.94 -18.09 2.47
CA MET A 60 10.51 -17.54 1.18
C MET A 60 9.03 -17.78 0.89
N ILE A 61 8.47 -18.93 1.26
CA ILE A 61 7.01 -19.17 1.16
C ILE A 61 6.27 -18.15 2.03
N ALA A 62 6.68 -17.96 3.29
CA ALA A 62 6.05 -17.00 4.18
C ALA A 62 6.18 -15.56 3.66
N GLY A 63 7.39 -15.15 3.29
CA GLY A 63 7.67 -13.80 2.79
C GLY A 63 6.90 -13.46 1.52
N THR A 64 6.98 -14.32 0.50
CA THR A 64 6.19 -14.15 -0.74
C THR A 64 4.70 -14.20 -0.45
N GLY A 65 4.24 -15.08 0.43
CA GLY A 65 2.83 -15.19 0.84
C GLY A 65 2.29 -13.89 1.44
N PHE A 66 3.04 -13.22 2.31
CA PHE A 66 2.67 -11.90 2.82
C PHE A 66 2.57 -10.84 1.71
N LEU A 67 3.50 -10.82 0.75
CA LEU A 67 3.45 -9.87 -0.36
C LEU A 67 2.27 -10.13 -1.30
N VAL A 68 1.94 -11.41 -1.57
CA VAL A 68 0.75 -11.77 -2.36
C VAL A 68 -0.52 -11.37 -1.62
N MET A 69 -0.57 -11.62 -0.32
CA MET A 69 -1.71 -11.25 0.52
C MET A 69 -1.91 -9.73 0.55
N PHE A 70 -0.84 -8.94 0.63
CA PHE A 70 -0.89 -7.48 0.52
C PHE A 70 -1.58 -7.04 -0.78
N VAL A 71 -1.12 -7.52 -1.92
CA VAL A 71 -1.71 -7.17 -3.24
C VAL A 71 -3.18 -7.58 -3.30
N ALA A 72 -3.51 -8.78 -2.81
CA ALA A 72 -4.89 -9.25 -2.76
C ALA A 72 -5.78 -8.33 -1.89
N LEU A 73 -5.28 -7.89 -0.72
CA LEU A 73 -6.00 -6.98 0.17
C LEU A 73 -6.16 -5.59 -0.44
N ASP A 74 -5.15 -5.07 -1.13
CA ASP A 74 -5.26 -3.76 -1.79
C ASP A 74 -6.29 -3.77 -2.93
N LEU A 75 -6.28 -4.83 -3.75
CA LEU A 75 -7.25 -5.01 -4.83
C LEU A 75 -8.66 -5.36 -4.34
N ALA A 76 -8.81 -5.87 -3.11
CA ALA A 76 -10.11 -6.24 -2.53
C ALA A 76 -10.69 -5.15 -1.61
N VAL A 77 -9.85 -4.32 -0.98
CA VAL A 77 -10.25 -3.36 0.05
C VAL A 77 -9.88 -1.94 -0.36
N THR A 78 -8.59 -1.64 -0.52
CA THR A 78 -8.10 -0.28 -0.71
C THR A 78 -8.65 0.35 -2.00
N TRP A 79 -8.33 -0.23 -3.15
CA TRP A 79 -8.68 0.35 -4.45
C TRP A 79 -10.18 0.32 -4.76
N PRO A 80 -10.95 -0.72 -4.41
CA PRO A 80 -12.40 -0.71 -4.58
C PRO A 80 -13.10 0.41 -3.79
N ASN A 81 -12.65 0.72 -2.57
CA ASN A 81 -13.24 1.81 -1.78
C ASN A 81 -12.91 3.19 -2.40
N TYR A 82 -11.69 3.39 -2.90
CA TYR A 82 -11.36 4.60 -3.68
C TYR A 82 -12.19 4.70 -4.96
N ALA A 83 -12.35 3.61 -5.71
CA ALA A 83 -13.19 3.58 -6.92
C ALA A 83 -14.65 3.94 -6.61
N ALA A 84 -15.19 3.40 -5.51
CA ALA A 84 -16.54 3.70 -5.04
C ALA A 84 -16.69 5.19 -4.69
N LEU A 85 -15.73 5.77 -3.98
CA LEU A 85 -15.74 7.20 -3.64
C LEU A 85 -15.69 8.10 -4.88
N ILE A 86 -14.81 7.81 -5.85
CA ILE A 86 -14.74 8.56 -7.11
C ILE A 86 -16.09 8.48 -7.85
N THR A 87 -16.69 7.29 -7.92
CA THR A 87 -17.99 7.07 -8.58
C THR A 87 -19.14 7.79 -7.86
N LEU A 88 -19.17 7.74 -6.53
CA LEU A 88 -20.16 8.44 -5.71
C LEU A 88 -20.02 9.96 -5.85
N SER A 89 -18.79 10.45 -5.99
CA SER A 89 -18.50 11.87 -6.16
C SER A 89 -19.10 12.43 -7.45
N SER A 90 -18.96 11.71 -8.58
CA SER A 90 -19.62 12.11 -9.83
C SER A 90 -21.15 12.15 -9.70
N LYS A 91 -21.74 11.19 -8.96
CA LYS A 91 -23.19 11.18 -8.69
C LYS A 91 -23.61 12.32 -7.76
N TYR A 92 -22.77 12.68 -6.79
CA TYR A 92 -23.01 13.76 -5.85
C TYR A 92 -23.03 15.12 -6.56
N ALA A 93 -22.07 15.36 -7.46
CA ALA A 93 -22.00 16.58 -8.26
C ALA A 93 -23.23 16.76 -9.18
N ALA A 94 -23.79 15.65 -9.70
CA ALA A 94 -24.97 15.67 -10.56
C ALA A 94 -26.31 15.72 -9.79
N ALA A 95 -26.30 15.56 -8.47
CA ALA A 95 -27.53 15.50 -7.68
C ALA A 95 -28.20 16.88 -7.56
N ILE A 96 -29.51 16.92 -7.84
CA ILE A 96 -30.32 18.15 -7.90
C ILE A 96 -30.99 18.46 -6.55
N GLY A 97 -31.25 17.44 -5.72
CA GLY A 97 -31.97 17.57 -4.45
C GLY A 97 -31.14 17.18 -3.22
N ASP A 98 -31.41 17.85 -2.10
CA ASP A 98 -30.70 17.63 -0.83
C ASP A 98 -30.87 16.20 -0.30
N THR A 99 -32.06 15.62 -0.43
CA THR A 99 -32.32 14.23 -0.03
C THR A 99 -31.41 13.24 -0.78
N GLN A 100 -31.19 13.46 -2.08
CA GLN A 100 -30.31 12.62 -2.88
C GLN A 100 -28.84 12.79 -2.49
N ARG A 101 -28.42 14.03 -2.21
CA ARG A 101 -27.06 14.34 -1.72
C ARG A 101 -26.78 13.68 -0.38
N MET A 102 -27.72 13.78 0.58
CA MET A 102 -27.59 13.13 1.89
C MET A 102 -27.41 11.61 1.78
N ALA A 103 -28.15 10.95 0.89
CA ALA A 103 -28.02 9.51 0.67
C ALA A 103 -26.62 9.13 0.13
N LEU A 104 -26.06 9.94 -0.79
CA LEU A 104 -24.73 9.73 -1.34
C LEU A 104 -23.62 9.99 -0.32
N VAL A 105 -23.78 11.01 0.54
CA VAL A 105 -22.86 11.28 1.65
C VAL A 105 -22.85 10.12 2.64
N ALA A 106 -24.02 9.56 2.98
CA ALA A 106 -24.11 8.40 3.86
C ALA A 106 -23.38 7.17 3.27
N ALA A 107 -23.52 6.93 1.97
CA ALA A 107 -22.78 5.86 1.29
C ALA A 107 -21.26 6.11 1.26
N ALA A 108 -20.84 7.36 1.04
CA ALA A 108 -19.42 7.73 1.04
C ALA A 108 -18.78 7.59 2.41
N ASN A 109 -19.51 7.92 3.49
CA ASN A 109 -19.02 7.76 4.86
C ASN A 109 -18.55 6.33 5.13
N TYR A 110 -19.28 5.31 4.65
CA TYR A 110 -18.84 3.93 4.81
C TYR A 110 -17.44 3.67 4.21
N ALA A 111 -17.22 4.10 2.96
CA ALA A 111 -15.93 3.91 2.31
C ALA A 111 -14.81 4.73 2.98
N VAL A 112 -15.12 5.94 3.45
CA VAL A 112 -14.17 6.77 4.23
C VAL A 112 -13.79 6.11 5.55
N GLU A 113 -14.75 5.54 6.28
CA GLU A 113 -14.48 4.82 7.54
C GLU A 113 -13.64 3.58 7.32
N VAL A 114 -13.88 2.81 6.25
CA VAL A 114 -13.02 1.68 5.87
C VAL A 114 -11.59 2.15 5.62
N LEU A 115 -11.42 3.22 4.83
CA LEU A 115 -10.11 3.77 4.48
C LEU A 115 -9.40 4.49 5.63
N SER A 116 -10.14 4.92 6.65
CA SER A 116 -9.59 5.58 7.84
C SER A 116 -9.33 4.60 8.99
N SER A 117 -9.76 3.34 8.85
CA SER A 117 -9.63 2.33 9.88
C SER A 117 -8.16 1.97 10.16
N SER A 118 -7.86 1.63 11.41
CA SER A 118 -6.55 1.08 11.81
C SER A 118 -6.24 -0.24 11.08
N LEU A 119 -7.26 -0.95 10.64
CA LEU A 119 -7.14 -2.20 9.90
C LEU A 119 -6.55 -1.96 8.51
N LEU A 120 -6.84 -0.82 7.86
CA LEU A 120 -6.17 -0.46 6.61
C LEU A 120 -4.66 -0.37 6.80
N ALA A 121 -4.17 0.19 7.91
CA ALA A 121 -2.73 0.25 8.19
C ALA A 121 -2.12 -1.15 8.32
N VAL A 122 -2.85 -2.11 8.88
CA VAL A 122 -2.41 -3.51 8.93
C VAL A 122 -2.28 -4.09 7.52
N TYR A 123 -3.30 -3.94 6.70
CA TYR A 123 -3.33 -4.51 5.35
C TYR A 123 -2.31 -3.87 4.41
N ALA A 124 -2.28 -2.54 4.36
CA ALA A 124 -1.47 -1.79 3.41
C ALA A 124 -0.01 -1.59 3.86
N ILE A 125 0.31 -1.78 5.15
CA ILE A 125 1.66 -1.51 5.66
C ILE A 125 2.22 -2.71 6.41
N LEU A 126 1.55 -3.23 7.45
CA LEU A 126 2.13 -4.28 8.29
C LEU A 126 2.36 -5.57 7.49
N VAL A 127 1.34 -6.03 6.76
CA VAL A 127 1.40 -7.24 5.93
C VAL A 127 2.57 -7.21 4.94
N PRO A 128 2.73 -6.20 4.06
CA PRO A 128 3.89 -6.17 3.17
C PRO A 128 5.21 -6.00 3.93
N SER A 129 5.23 -5.25 5.04
CA SER A 129 6.46 -5.04 5.83
C SER A 129 7.00 -6.33 6.43
N LEU A 130 6.12 -7.23 6.89
CA LEU A 130 6.50 -8.57 7.34
C LEU A 130 7.10 -9.39 6.19
N GLY A 131 6.49 -9.35 5.00
CA GLY A 131 7.01 -10.02 3.81
C GLY A 131 8.40 -9.52 3.42
N ILE A 132 8.57 -8.19 3.35
CA ILE A 132 9.84 -7.54 3.01
C ILE A 132 10.91 -7.85 4.06
N LEU A 133 10.57 -7.83 5.36
CA LEU A 133 11.51 -8.15 6.44
C LEU A 133 12.04 -9.59 6.31
N ILE A 134 11.13 -10.56 6.15
CA ILE A 134 11.49 -11.98 6.03
C ILE A 134 12.40 -12.17 4.82
N ILE A 135 12.02 -11.62 3.66
CA ILE A 135 12.82 -11.71 2.43
C ILE A 135 14.18 -11.03 2.61
N GLY A 136 14.23 -9.85 3.23
CA GLY A 136 15.47 -9.13 3.52
C GLY A 136 16.44 -9.95 4.39
N LEU A 137 15.91 -10.65 5.41
CA LEU A 137 16.70 -11.56 6.25
C LEU A 137 17.23 -12.76 5.46
N VAL A 138 16.44 -13.33 4.55
CA VAL A 138 16.91 -14.41 3.67
C VAL A 138 17.98 -13.91 2.70
N MET A 139 17.81 -12.71 2.13
CA MET A 139 18.78 -12.09 1.23
C MET A 139 20.16 -11.89 1.88
N LEU A 140 20.25 -11.73 3.20
CA LEU A 140 21.54 -11.63 3.90
C LEU A 140 22.39 -12.89 3.72
N LYS A 141 21.81 -14.05 3.42
CA LYS A 141 22.50 -15.32 3.19
C LYS A 141 22.46 -15.77 1.72
N GLY A 142 21.89 -14.96 0.82
CA GLY A 142 21.64 -15.32 -0.58
C GLY A 142 22.52 -14.60 -1.61
N ALA A 143 22.11 -14.68 -2.87
CA ALA A 143 22.82 -14.11 -4.03
C ALA A 143 22.66 -12.58 -4.21
N PHE A 144 21.89 -11.93 -3.32
CA PHE A 144 21.65 -10.49 -3.35
C PHE A 144 22.75 -9.73 -2.62
N SER A 145 22.92 -8.45 -2.96
CA SER A 145 23.90 -7.61 -2.27
C SER A 145 23.48 -7.37 -0.81
N LYS A 146 24.47 -7.19 0.08
CA LYS A 146 24.20 -6.85 1.49
C LYS A 146 23.42 -5.55 1.61
N VAL A 147 23.64 -4.59 0.72
CA VAL A 147 22.89 -3.32 0.68
C VAL A 147 21.41 -3.57 0.43
N THR A 148 21.06 -4.37 -0.59
CA THR A 148 19.66 -4.73 -0.89
C THR A 148 19.00 -5.48 0.28
N ALA A 149 19.75 -6.39 0.91
CA ALA A 149 19.26 -7.16 2.04
C ALA A 149 18.97 -6.27 3.26
N TYR A 150 19.93 -5.42 3.66
CA TYR A 150 19.74 -4.49 4.78
C TYR A 150 18.65 -3.47 4.51
N LEU A 151 18.53 -2.99 3.27
CA LEU A 151 17.45 -2.10 2.89
C LEU A 151 16.09 -2.77 3.14
N GLY A 152 15.91 -4.03 2.74
CA GLY A 152 14.69 -4.79 3.03
C GLY A 152 14.43 -4.96 4.53
N VAL A 153 15.47 -5.27 5.30
CA VAL A 153 15.35 -5.40 6.77
C VAL A 153 14.92 -4.07 7.40
N VAL A 154 15.57 -2.95 7.04
CA VAL A 154 15.24 -1.62 7.59
C VAL A 154 13.82 -1.22 7.18
N THR A 155 13.44 -1.41 5.92
CA THR A 155 12.08 -1.14 5.43
C THR A 155 11.04 -1.92 6.24
N GLY A 156 11.24 -3.23 6.40
CA GLY A 156 10.29 -4.08 7.14
C GLY A 156 10.16 -3.69 8.61
N VAL A 157 11.29 -3.39 9.29
CA VAL A 157 11.28 -2.92 10.68
C VAL A 157 10.56 -1.58 10.83
N LEU A 158 10.87 -0.60 9.97
CA LEU A 158 10.22 0.71 10.01
C LEU A 158 8.72 0.60 9.73
N GLY A 159 8.32 -0.29 8.82
CA GLY A 159 6.91 -0.52 8.54
C GLY A 159 6.15 -1.11 9.72
N ILE A 160 6.75 -2.07 10.44
CA ILE A 160 6.20 -2.58 11.70
C ILE A 160 6.07 -1.47 12.73
N ILE A 161 7.11 -0.65 12.90
CA ILE A 161 7.10 0.52 13.80
C ILE A 161 6.01 1.52 13.42
N SER A 162 5.75 1.73 12.13
CA SER A 162 4.73 2.67 11.68
C SER A 162 3.30 2.27 12.06
N VAL A 163 3.06 0.97 12.25
CA VAL A 163 1.74 0.43 12.59
C VAL A 163 1.62 0.20 14.09
N ALA A 164 2.64 -0.40 14.72
CA ALA A 164 2.63 -0.74 16.14
C ALA A 164 3.07 0.42 17.05
N GLY A 165 3.93 1.30 16.54
CA GLY A 165 4.46 2.44 17.28
C GLY A 165 3.39 3.44 17.76
N PRO A 166 2.37 3.79 16.94
CA PRO A 166 1.28 4.67 17.37
C PRO A 166 0.52 4.23 18.63
N PHE A 167 0.51 2.95 18.99
CA PHE A 167 -0.08 2.49 20.25
C PHE A 167 0.67 2.99 21.49
N PHE A 168 1.93 3.38 21.33
CA PHE A 168 2.79 3.90 22.39
C PHE A 168 3.11 5.39 22.19
N ILE A 169 3.45 5.77 20.96
CA ILE A 169 3.85 7.13 20.58
C ILE A 169 3.22 7.45 19.22
N ALA A 170 2.20 8.32 19.22
CA ALA A 170 1.44 8.68 18.01
C ALA A 170 2.32 9.16 16.83
N ALA A 171 3.39 9.90 17.13
CA ALA A 171 4.32 10.41 16.11
C ALA A 171 5.03 9.33 15.29
N LEU A 172 5.13 8.09 15.81
CA LEU A 172 5.77 6.98 15.09
C LEU A 172 4.98 6.56 13.85
N GLY A 173 3.69 6.91 13.74
CA GLY A 173 2.89 6.64 12.54
C GLY A 173 3.45 7.30 11.28
N MET A 174 4.15 8.43 11.42
CA MET A 174 4.78 9.14 10.29
C MET A 174 5.91 8.34 9.63
N THR A 175 6.46 7.32 10.32
CA THR A 175 7.45 6.42 9.73
C THR A 175 6.90 5.59 8.56
N ALA A 176 5.57 5.55 8.37
CA ALA A 176 4.94 4.97 7.19
C ALA A 176 5.41 5.66 5.87
N ILE A 177 5.64 6.98 5.91
CA ILE A 177 6.12 7.73 4.75
C ILE A 177 7.53 7.26 4.37
N LEU A 178 8.42 7.19 5.36
CA LEU A 178 9.78 6.69 5.17
C LEU A 178 9.78 5.24 4.69
N THR A 179 8.93 4.39 5.29
CA THR A 179 8.76 2.99 4.87
C THR A 179 8.39 2.91 3.39
N SER A 180 7.44 3.73 2.94
CA SER A 180 6.98 3.73 1.56
C SER A 180 8.10 4.12 0.58
N ILE A 181 8.90 5.13 0.93
CA ILE A 181 10.07 5.54 0.13
C ILE A 181 11.09 4.40 0.07
N LEU A 182 11.42 3.79 1.20
CA LEU A 182 12.40 2.70 1.24
C LEU A 182 11.90 1.44 0.54
N THR A 183 10.60 1.13 0.58
CA THR A 183 10.00 0.05 -0.20
C THR A 183 10.23 0.27 -1.68
N THR A 184 9.95 1.48 -2.20
CA THR A 184 10.19 1.82 -3.60
C THR A 184 11.66 1.64 -3.99
N VAL A 185 12.59 2.17 -3.18
CA VAL A 185 14.03 1.99 -3.43
C VAL A 185 14.41 0.51 -3.39
N TRP A 186 13.87 -0.25 -2.43
CA TRP A 186 14.15 -1.68 -2.29
C TRP A 186 13.69 -2.48 -3.52
N VAL A 187 12.47 -2.24 -4.00
CA VAL A 187 11.93 -2.88 -5.19
C VAL A 187 12.78 -2.60 -6.42
N LEU A 188 13.25 -1.36 -6.60
CA LEU A 188 14.13 -1.00 -7.73
C LEU A 188 15.46 -1.78 -7.68
N PHE A 189 16.07 -1.90 -6.50
CA PHE A 189 17.32 -2.64 -6.31
C PHE A 189 17.12 -4.14 -6.55
N VAL A 190 16.01 -4.69 -6.07
CA VAL A 190 15.64 -6.08 -6.30
C VAL A 190 15.39 -6.34 -7.78
N GLY A 191 14.57 -5.52 -8.44
CA GLY A 191 14.24 -5.65 -9.86
C GLY A 191 15.50 -5.59 -10.74
N HIS A 192 16.39 -4.63 -10.48
CA HIS A 192 17.66 -4.52 -11.20
C HIS A 192 18.53 -5.77 -11.05
N LYS A 193 18.61 -6.34 -9.84
CA LYS A 193 19.38 -7.56 -9.59
C LYS A 193 18.74 -8.77 -10.28
N LEU A 194 17.41 -8.89 -10.25
CA LEU A 194 16.68 -9.98 -10.93
C LEU A 194 16.89 -9.94 -12.45
N LEU A 195 16.83 -8.75 -13.07
CA LEU A 195 17.10 -8.59 -14.50
C LEU A 195 18.52 -9.01 -14.90
N ARG A 196 19.51 -8.76 -14.02
CA ARG A 196 20.89 -9.23 -14.23
C ARG A 196 21.08 -10.72 -14.01
N LEU A 197 20.20 -11.38 -13.26
CA LEU A 197 20.26 -12.84 -13.05
C LEU A 197 19.56 -13.62 -14.16
N SER A 198 18.72 -12.97 -14.97
CA SER A 198 18.07 -13.57 -16.15
C SER A 198 18.88 -13.46 -17.44
N GLN A 199 20.01 -12.75 -17.42
CA GLN A 199 20.96 -12.63 -18.54
C GLN A 199 22.13 -13.59 -18.33
#